data_AF-A0A1Q3GLV9-F1
#
_entry.id   AF-A0A1Q3GLV9-F1
#
_cell.length_a   1.000
_cell.length_b   1.000
_cell.length_c   1.000
_cell.angle_alpha   90.00
_cell.angle_beta   90.00
_cell.angle_gamma   90.00
#
_symmetry.space_group_name_H-M   'P 1'
#
loop_
_entity.id
_entity.type
_entity.pdbx_description
1 polymer ?
#
loop_
_entity_poly.entity_id
_entity_poly.type
_entity_poly.pdbx_seq_one_letter_code
_entity_poly.pdbx_strand_id
1 'polypeptide(L)'
;MNSTTLTINTPQKMLWALHSSSLSSEPNAAFVKEWYEQVHLPSTTPEQNFELWSTHDRQRLTLYQIGATHTLITKHAAYYQNRLQVNTNVLQRLRSDWRPEKLGSWVEIHPEGVNTGWYLPGLISFNQLCQVLEKSVFKQKIIHRWANMFVHSTCIGYGESWSTTFIRQVDLMANATQSISSQYHKALHLCELLEVPTFPSFLLEIFQTHEVHQLGVSLWMTDESVLKFGLRVFKPSIKLLMALCLLASFTDEDEDFLAQIHSMSARVQWVEVQQTTDGLKTEVSYQL
;
A
#
# COMPACT_ATOMS: atom_id res chain seq x y z
N MET A 1 9.42 -32.84 -27.53
CA MET A 1 8.69 -32.65 -26.26
C MET A 1 8.31 -31.19 -26.18
N ASN A 2 7.03 -30.86 -26.35
CA ASN A 2 6.55 -29.48 -26.22
C ASN A 2 6.56 -29.15 -24.73
N SER A 3 7.52 -28.35 -24.27
CA SER A 3 7.46 -27.74 -22.95
C SER A 3 6.33 -26.71 -22.97
N THR A 4 5.11 -27.14 -22.67
CA THR A 4 4.05 -26.22 -22.24
C THR A 4 4.55 -25.55 -20.97
N THR A 5 5.05 -24.33 -21.11
CA THR A 5 5.35 -23.46 -19.98
C THR A 5 4.03 -23.29 -19.21
N LEU A 6 3.96 -23.87 -18.01
CA LEU A 6 2.82 -23.71 -17.12
C LEU A 6 2.77 -22.24 -16.70
N THR A 7 1.92 -21.46 -17.37
CA THR A 7 1.68 -20.06 -16.99
C THR A 7 0.76 -20.04 -15.78
N ILE A 8 1.31 -19.66 -14.64
CA ILE A 8 0.57 -19.53 -13.38
C ILE A 8 -0.29 -18.27 -13.46
N ASN A 9 -1.60 -18.43 -13.23
CA ASN A 9 -2.55 -17.31 -13.28
C ASN A 9 -2.53 -16.48 -11.98
N THR A 10 -3.13 -15.28 -12.01
CA THR A 10 -3.12 -14.34 -10.87
C THR A 10 -3.60 -14.98 -9.54
N PRO A 11 -4.75 -15.68 -9.46
CA PRO A 11 -5.17 -16.37 -8.24
C PRO A 11 -4.12 -17.35 -7.70
N GLN A 12 -3.50 -18.13 -8.58
CA GLN A 12 -2.49 -19.10 -8.19
C GLN A 12 -1.23 -18.40 -7.65
N LYS A 13 -0.82 -17.27 -8.23
CA LYS A 13 0.29 -16.47 -7.69
C LYS A 13 -0.01 -15.92 -6.29
N MET A 14 -1.23 -15.42 -6.06
CA MET A 14 -1.66 -14.92 -4.74
C MET A 14 -1.65 -16.04 -3.69
N LEU A 15 -2.20 -17.20 -4.02
CA LEU A 15 -2.25 -18.35 -3.11
C LEU A 15 -0.86 -18.92 -2.86
N TRP A 16 0.01 -18.97 -3.86
CA TRP A 16 1.40 -19.39 -3.65
C TRP A 16 2.08 -18.44 -2.67
N ALA A 17 2.01 -17.12 -2.88
CA ALA A 17 2.60 -16.15 -1.96
C ALA A 17 2.12 -16.36 -0.50
N LEU A 18 0.81 -16.58 -0.31
CA LEU A 18 0.25 -16.91 1.00
C LEU A 18 0.82 -18.22 1.57
N HIS A 19 0.85 -19.29 0.78
CA HIS A 19 1.36 -20.61 1.19
C HIS A 19 2.87 -20.62 1.48
N SER A 20 3.64 -19.69 0.91
CA SER A 20 5.07 -19.50 1.19
C SER A 20 5.36 -18.64 2.43
N SER A 21 4.33 -18.22 3.16
CA SER A 21 4.44 -17.40 4.37
C SER A 21 3.94 -18.14 5.61
N SER A 22 4.33 -17.66 6.79
CA SER A 22 3.78 -18.11 8.09
C SER A 22 2.29 -17.79 8.26
N LEU A 23 1.71 -16.98 7.37
CA LEU A 23 0.30 -16.59 7.37
C LEU A 23 -0.59 -17.64 6.70
N SER A 24 -0.03 -18.72 6.16
CA SER A 24 -0.77 -19.78 5.48
C SER A 24 -1.73 -20.51 6.42
N SER A 25 -3.03 -20.39 6.14
CA SER A 25 -4.08 -21.15 6.82
C SER A 25 -5.25 -21.39 5.87
N GLU A 26 -6.07 -22.41 6.14
CA GLU A 26 -7.27 -22.67 5.35
C GLU A 26 -8.26 -21.48 5.36
N PRO A 27 -8.53 -20.81 6.50
CA PRO A 27 -9.36 -19.61 6.52
C PRO A 27 -8.81 -18.47 5.65
N ASN A 28 -7.49 -18.21 5.71
CA ASN A 28 -6.87 -17.16 4.91
C ASN A 28 -6.93 -17.49 3.42
N ALA A 29 -6.66 -18.74 3.04
CA ALA A 29 -6.74 -19.16 1.64
C ALA A 29 -8.17 -19.07 1.09
N ALA A 30 -9.18 -19.43 1.90
CA ALA A 30 -10.58 -19.26 1.54
C ALA A 30 -10.95 -17.78 1.38
N PHE A 31 -10.50 -16.92 2.29
CA PHE A 31 -10.74 -15.48 2.25
C PHE A 31 -10.13 -14.82 1.00
N VAL A 32 -8.89 -15.19 0.64
CA VAL A 32 -8.22 -14.69 -0.57
C VAL A 32 -8.97 -15.07 -1.84
N LYS A 33 -9.42 -16.33 -1.94
CA LYS A 33 -10.22 -16.80 -3.08
C LYS A 33 -11.53 -16.04 -3.19
N GLU A 34 -12.24 -15.92 -2.08
CA GLU A 34 -13.50 -15.18 -2.00
C GLU A 34 -13.31 -13.73 -2.44
N TRP A 35 -12.32 -13.02 -1.87
CA TRP A 35 -12.02 -11.65 -2.24
C TRP A 35 -11.70 -11.52 -3.74
N TYR A 36 -10.84 -12.39 -4.28
CA TYR A 36 -10.49 -12.36 -5.70
C TYR A 36 -11.73 -12.51 -6.60
N GLU A 37 -12.60 -13.48 -6.31
CA GLU A 37 -13.86 -13.69 -7.07
C GLU A 37 -14.74 -12.44 -7.05
N GLN A 38 -14.70 -11.67 -5.96
CA GLN A 38 -15.52 -10.49 -5.73
C GLN A 38 -14.93 -9.22 -6.34
N VAL A 39 -13.62 -9.14 -6.56
CA VAL A 39 -12.98 -7.96 -7.18
C VAL A 39 -12.58 -8.20 -8.64
N HIS A 40 -12.44 -9.44 -9.08
CA HIS A 40 -12.01 -9.78 -10.44
C HIS A 40 -13.04 -9.38 -11.50
N LEU A 41 -12.61 -8.66 -12.53
CA LEU A 41 -13.42 -8.33 -13.69
C LEU A 41 -13.10 -9.29 -14.85
N PRO A 42 -14.06 -9.63 -15.71
CA PRO A 42 -13.80 -10.45 -16.89
C PRO A 42 -12.63 -9.90 -17.71
N SER A 43 -11.77 -10.79 -18.19
CA SER A 43 -10.50 -10.51 -18.89
C SER A 43 -10.60 -9.67 -20.17
N THR A 44 -11.81 -9.37 -20.64
CA THR A 44 -12.08 -8.42 -21.73
C THR A 44 -12.02 -6.95 -21.28
N THR A 45 -11.77 -6.69 -19.99
CA THR A 45 -11.74 -5.34 -19.41
C THR A 45 -10.29 -4.91 -19.20
N PRO A 46 -9.69 -4.08 -20.08
CA PRO A 46 -8.24 -3.80 -20.09
C PRO A 46 -7.73 -2.92 -18.93
N GLU A 47 -8.55 -2.66 -17.91
CA GLU A 47 -8.28 -1.65 -16.88
C GLU A 47 -8.02 -2.21 -15.48
N GLN A 48 -7.97 -3.54 -15.30
CA GLN A 48 -7.71 -4.15 -13.99
C GLN A 48 -6.22 -4.49 -13.80
N ASN A 49 -5.67 -4.06 -12.66
CA ASN A 49 -4.33 -4.43 -12.20
C ASN A 49 -4.41 -5.11 -10.84
N PHE A 50 -3.59 -6.13 -10.65
CA PHE A 50 -3.38 -6.80 -9.38
C PHE A 50 -1.95 -6.63 -8.92
N GLU A 51 -1.80 -6.36 -7.63
CA GLU A 51 -0.52 -6.28 -6.96
C GLU A 51 -0.52 -7.16 -5.70
N LEU A 52 0.67 -7.61 -5.34
CA LEU A 52 0.98 -8.31 -4.10
C LEU A 52 2.03 -7.50 -3.37
N TRP A 53 1.75 -7.10 -2.14
CA TRP A 53 2.71 -6.42 -1.29
C TRP A 53 3.11 -7.35 -0.14
N SER A 54 4.38 -7.36 0.23
CA SER A 54 4.81 -8.15 1.37
C SER A 54 5.97 -7.49 2.08
N THR A 55 5.98 -7.57 3.41
CA THR A 55 7.16 -7.24 4.20
C THR A 55 8.25 -8.28 3.96
N HIS A 56 9.52 -7.85 4.03
CA HIS A 56 10.68 -8.72 3.84
C HIS A 56 10.66 -9.95 4.74
N ASP A 57 10.15 -9.82 5.97
CA ASP A 57 10.03 -10.89 6.98
C ASP A 57 8.74 -11.73 6.88
N ARG A 58 7.91 -11.45 5.87
CA ARG A 58 6.67 -12.19 5.56
C ARG A 58 5.58 -12.13 6.62
N GLN A 59 5.71 -11.24 7.59
CA GLN A 59 4.68 -11.06 8.60
C GLN A 59 3.47 -10.30 8.06
N ARG A 60 3.57 -9.64 6.90
CA ARG A 60 2.44 -8.99 6.26
C ARG A 60 2.37 -9.35 4.78
N LEU A 61 1.16 -9.63 4.32
CA LEU A 61 0.84 -9.90 2.93
C LEU A 61 -0.40 -9.11 2.54
N THR A 62 -0.26 -8.18 1.60
CA THR A 62 -1.35 -7.34 1.12
C THR A 62 -1.65 -7.66 -0.34
N LEU A 63 -2.86 -8.13 -0.59
CA LEU A 63 -3.40 -8.29 -1.93
C LEU A 63 -4.12 -7.03 -2.32
N TYR A 64 -3.82 -6.53 -3.50
CA TYR A 64 -4.29 -5.23 -3.94
C TYR A 64 -4.80 -5.30 -5.36
N GLN A 65 -5.91 -4.61 -5.61
CA GLN A 65 -6.56 -4.56 -6.91
C GLN A 65 -6.94 -3.11 -7.22
N ILE A 66 -6.66 -2.64 -8.44
CA ILE A 66 -7.19 -1.37 -8.99
C ILE A 66 -7.94 -1.67 -10.28
N GLY A 67 -8.99 -0.91 -10.55
CA GLY A 67 -9.53 -0.77 -11.89
C GLY A 67 -10.55 0.36 -12.00
N ALA A 68 -11.30 0.37 -13.10
CA ALA A 68 -12.27 1.43 -13.39
C ALA A 68 -13.37 1.53 -12.33
N THR A 69 -13.60 2.72 -11.78
CA THR A 69 -14.58 2.93 -10.71
C THR A 69 -15.98 2.54 -11.14
N HIS A 70 -16.40 2.91 -12.36
CA HIS A 70 -17.75 2.66 -12.85
C HIS A 70 -18.11 1.16 -12.90
N THR A 71 -17.11 0.30 -13.11
CA THR A 71 -17.28 -1.16 -13.10
C THR A 71 -17.19 -1.73 -11.69
N LEU A 72 -16.19 -1.30 -10.91
CA LEU A 72 -15.87 -1.91 -9.62
C LEU A 72 -16.80 -1.46 -8.50
N ILE A 73 -17.27 -0.21 -8.51
CA ILE A 73 -18.00 0.36 -7.36
C ILE A 73 -19.29 -0.40 -7.02
N THR A 74 -19.98 -0.96 -8.03
CA THR A 74 -21.19 -1.76 -7.81
C THR A 74 -20.84 -3.12 -7.24
N LYS A 75 -19.79 -3.76 -7.76
CA LYS A 75 -19.34 -5.08 -7.31
C LYS A 75 -18.77 -5.03 -5.89
N HIS A 76 -17.91 -4.05 -5.64
CA HIS A 76 -17.38 -3.70 -4.33
C HIS A 76 -18.52 -3.39 -3.35
N ALA A 77 -19.49 -2.54 -3.73
CA ALA A 77 -20.61 -2.23 -2.87
C ALA A 77 -21.41 -3.47 -2.44
N ALA A 78 -21.72 -4.36 -3.40
CA ALA A 78 -22.44 -5.59 -3.11
C ALA A 78 -21.65 -6.54 -2.19
N TYR A 79 -20.36 -6.74 -2.47
CA TYR A 79 -19.47 -7.55 -1.63
C TYR A 79 -19.37 -6.97 -0.22
N TYR A 80 -19.04 -5.68 -0.09
CA TYR A 80 -18.82 -5.05 1.21
C TYR A 80 -20.08 -4.96 2.06
N GLN A 81 -21.24 -4.67 1.46
CA GLN A 81 -22.50 -4.64 2.18
C GLN A 81 -22.93 -6.04 2.63
N ASN A 82 -22.91 -7.02 1.72
CA ASN A 82 -23.51 -8.32 2.00
C ASN A 82 -22.58 -9.24 2.80
N ARG A 83 -21.27 -9.16 2.58
CA ARG A 83 -20.29 -10.05 3.21
C ARG A 83 -19.63 -9.45 4.43
N LEU A 84 -19.22 -8.19 4.35
CA LEU A 84 -18.45 -7.51 5.39
C LEU A 84 -19.32 -6.59 6.27
N GLN A 85 -20.62 -6.51 5.98
CA GLN A 85 -21.62 -5.73 6.74
C GLN A 85 -21.22 -4.26 6.92
N VAL A 86 -20.52 -3.72 5.93
CA VAL A 86 -19.99 -2.36 5.94
C VAL A 86 -21.11 -1.34 5.78
N ASN A 87 -21.02 -0.24 6.51
CA ASN A 87 -21.96 0.87 6.40
C ASN A 87 -21.94 1.49 4.98
N THR A 88 -23.12 1.56 4.35
CA THR A 88 -23.31 2.04 2.98
C THR A 88 -22.97 3.52 2.77
N ASN A 89 -22.90 4.32 3.84
CA ASN A 89 -22.55 5.75 3.78
C ASN A 89 -21.15 5.98 3.17
N VAL A 90 -20.20 5.07 3.37
CA VAL A 90 -18.86 5.19 2.79
C VAL A 90 -18.92 5.06 1.27
N LEU A 91 -19.71 4.11 0.76
CA LEU A 91 -19.90 3.89 -0.67
C LEU A 91 -20.69 5.01 -1.35
N GLN A 92 -21.59 5.67 -0.61
CA GLN A 92 -22.33 6.83 -1.11
C GLN A 92 -21.40 8.04 -1.32
N ARG A 93 -20.51 8.35 -0.36
CA ARG A 93 -19.49 9.42 -0.49
C ARG A 93 -18.65 9.27 -1.76
N LEU A 94 -18.24 8.04 -2.07
CA LEU A 94 -17.45 7.73 -3.27
C LEU A 94 -18.19 8.07 -4.58
N ARG A 95 -19.52 7.95 -4.60
CA ARG A 95 -20.36 8.21 -5.79
C ARG A 95 -20.70 9.68 -5.97
N SER A 96 -20.96 10.40 -4.89
CA SER A 96 -21.41 11.79 -4.96
C SER A 96 -20.28 12.80 -5.06
N ASP A 97 -19.24 12.65 -4.22
CA ASP A 97 -18.35 13.77 -3.89
C ASP A 97 -17.00 13.69 -4.63
N TRP A 98 -16.45 12.49 -4.81
CA TRP A 98 -15.09 12.30 -5.32
C TRP A 98 -15.02 11.90 -6.80
N ARG A 99 -15.99 11.11 -7.29
CA ARG A 99 -16.07 10.61 -8.68
C ARG A 99 -14.71 10.18 -9.28
N PRO A 100 -13.96 9.30 -8.60
CA PRO A 100 -12.63 8.91 -9.06
C PRO A 100 -12.72 8.07 -10.33
N GLU A 101 -11.75 8.20 -11.24
CA GLU A 101 -11.69 7.35 -12.45
C GLU A 101 -11.39 5.89 -12.11
N LYS A 102 -10.58 5.68 -11.06
CA LYS A 102 -10.12 4.38 -10.59
C LYS A 102 -10.49 4.14 -9.13
N LEU A 103 -10.79 2.90 -8.81
CA LEU A 103 -11.09 2.42 -7.47
C LEU A 103 -10.25 1.18 -7.20
N GLY A 104 -9.68 1.11 -6.01
CA GLY A 104 -8.94 -0.01 -5.51
C GLY A 104 -9.60 -0.69 -4.33
N SER A 105 -9.26 -1.96 -4.17
CA SER A 105 -9.60 -2.81 -3.02
C SER A 105 -8.31 -3.47 -2.52
N TRP A 106 -8.23 -3.65 -1.21
CA TRP A 106 -7.11 -4.36 -0.61
C TRP A 106 -7.54 -5.28 0.52
N VAL A 107 -6.74 -6.32 0.70
CA VAL A 107 -6.81 -7.29 1.81
C VAL A 107 -5.40 -7.44 2.33
N GLU A 108 -5.21 -7.14 3.61
CA GLU A 108 -3.96 -7.33 4.32
C GLU A 108 -4.11 -8.45 5.34
N ILE A 109 -3.22 -9.44 5.27
CA ILE A 109 -3.15 -10.56 6.20
C ILE A 109 -1.89 -10.39 7.04
N HIS A 110 -2.04 -10.52 8.36
CA HIS A 110 -0.97 -10.40 9.34
C HIS A 110 -1.26 -11.30 10.57
N PRO A 111 -0.34 -11.50 11.53
CA PRO A 111 -0.51 -12.47 12.61
C PRO A 111 -1.73 -12.19 13.50
N GLU A 112 -2.09 -10.91 13.67
CA GLU A 112 -3.21 -10.49 14.50
C GLU A 112 -4.57 -10.54 13.77
N GLY A 113 -4.58 -10.79 12.46
CA GLY A 113 -5.81 -10.99 11.70
C GLY A 113 -5.77 -10.52 10.25
N VAL A 114 -6.95 -10.17 9.75
CA VAL A 114 -7.16 -9.72 8.38
C VAL A 114 -7.80 -8.34 8.38
N ASN A 115 -7.17 -7.40 7.70
CA ASN A 115 -7.71 -6.09 7.40
C ASN A 115 -8.10 -6.00 5.94
N THR A 116 -9.08 -5.17 5.64
CA THR A 116 -9.51 -4.92 4.27
C THR A 116 -10.03 -3.51 4.15
N GLY A 117 -9.91 -2.95 2.96
CA GLY A 117 -10.31 -1.58 2.69
C GLY A 117 -10.49 -1.29 1.22
N TRP A 118 -10.76 -0.03 0.97
CA TRP A 118 -10.77 0.56 -0.36
C TRP A 118 -9.67 1.59 -0.49
N TYR A 119 -9.33 1.92 -1.72
CA TYR A 119 -8.36 2.94 -2.02
C TYR A 119 -8.72 3.69 -3.29
N LEU A 120 -8.46 4.99 -3.32
CA LEU A 120 -8.64 5.85 -4.48
C LEU A 120 -7.27 6.32 -4.95
N PRO A 121 -6.73 5.71 -6.01
CA PRO A 121 -5.53 6.22 -6.64
C PRO A 121 -5.88 7.48 -7.43
N GLY A 122 -5.11 8.55 -7.25
CA GLY A 122 -5.28 9.77 -8.02
C GLY A 122 -4.88 11.03 -7.26
N LEU A 123 -4.71 12.11 -8.01
CA LEU A 123 -4.41 13.42 -7.43
C LEU A 123 -5.63 13.93 -6.65
N ILE A 124 -5.47 14.06 -5.34
CA ILE A 124 -6.48 14.58 -4.42
C ILE A 124 -5.97 15.92 -3.89
N SER A 125 -6.79 16.96 -3.96
CA SER A 125 -6.40 18.24 -3.36
C SER A 125 -6.34 18.11 -1.83
N PHE A 126 -5.43 18.82 -1.16
CA PHE A 126 -5.38 18.80 0.30
C PHE A 126 -6.67 19.30 0.95
N ASN A 127 -7.42 20.19 0.28
CA ASN A 127 -8.74 20.62 0.75
C ASN A 127 -9.74 19.45 0.77
N GLN A 128 -9.81 18.65 -0.30
CA GLN A 128 -10.66 17.45 -0.36
C GLN A 128 -10.21 16.40 0.66
N LEU A 129 -8.90 16.18 0.80
CA LEU A 129 -8.35 15.28 1.82
C LEU A 129 -8.79 15.75 3.22
N CYS A 130 -8.69 17.04 3.51
CA CYS A 130 -9.11 17.60 4.79
C CYS A 130 -10.60 17.38 5.04
N GLN A 131 -11.47 17.67 4.09
CA GLN A 131 -12.92 17.46 4.25
C GLN A 131 -13.25 16.01 4.63
N VAL A 132 -12.53 15.05 4.08
CA VAL A 132 -12.71 13.63 4.41
C VAL A 132 -12.13 13.24 5.76
N LEU A 133 -11.04 13.90 6.17
CA LEU A 133 -10.40 13.68 7.46
C LEU A 133 -11.11 14.37 8.65
N GLU A 134 -12.13 15.22 8.41
CA GLU A 134 -12.79 16.09 9.42
C GLU A 134 -13.26 15.42 10.73
N LYS A 135 -13.34 14.08 10.77
CA LYS A 135 -13.67 13.33 11.99
C LYS A 135 -12.49 13.09 12.94
N SER A 136 -11.24 13.37 12.54
CA SER A 136 -10.05 13.22 13.41
C SER A 136 -9.27 14.54 13.58
N VAL A 137 -9.45 15.19 14.74
CA VAL A 137 -9.16 16.63 14.89
C VAL A 137 -7.66 16.97 14.94
N PHE A 138 -6.79 16.07 15.38
CA PHE A 138 -5.36 16.41 15.63
C PHE A 138 -4.45 16.07 14.44
N LYS A 139 -4.45 14.83 13.96
CA LYS A 139 -3.56 14.39 12.86
C LYS A 139 -3.91 15.06 11.53
N GLN A 140 -5.18 15.36 11.30
CA GLN A 140 -5.60 16.17 10.16
C GLN A 140 -4.94 17.55 10.17
N LYS A 141 -4.92 18.23 11.33
CA LYS A 141 -4.27 19.55 11.46
C LYS A 141 -2.78 19.45 11.20
N ILE A 142 -2.13 18.35 11.62
CA ILE A 142 -0.72 18.09 11.32
C ILE A 142 -0.50 17.94 9.81
N ILE A 143 -1.27 17.08 9.14
CA ILE A 143 -1.14 16.84 7.69
C ILE A 143 -1.41 18.13 6.92
N HIS A 144 -2.46 18.88 7.29
CA HIS A 144 -2.80 20.15 6.68
C HIS A 144 -1.70 21.21 6.90
N ARG A 145 -1.16 21.31 8.13
CA ARG A 145 -0.06 22.23 8.44
C ARG A 145 1.18 21.87 7.63
N TRP A 146 1.52 20.59 7.56
CA TRP A 146 2.64 20.09 6.77
C TRP A 146 2.45 20.39 5.28
N ALA A 147 1.25 20.13 4.74
CA ALA A 147 0.91 20.42 3.35
C ALA A 147 1.08 21.92 3.01
N ASN A 148 0.64 22.81 3.91
CA ASN A 148 0.78 24.25 3.73
C ASN A 148 2.22 24.74 3.83
N MET A 149 3.07 24.07 4.63
CA MET A 149 4.50 24.37 4.69
C MET A 149 5.25 23.93 3.42
N PHE A 150 4.73 22.95 2.69
CA PHE A 150 5.38 22.37 1.52
C PHE A 150 4.43 22.38 0.32
N VAL A 151 4.26 23.56 -0.28
CA VAL A 151 3.37 23.96 -1.40
C VAL A 151 3.51 23.09 -2.69
N HIS A 152 4.33 22.05 -2.68
CA HIS A 152 4.61 21.20 -3.83
C HIS A 152 4.38 19.70 -3.59
N SER A 153 3.95 19.29 -2.40
CA SER A 153 3.54 17.91 -2.18
C SER A 153 2.17 17.68 -2.79
N THR A 154 1.91 16.48 -3.31
CA THR A 154 0.59 16.10 -3.84
C THR A 154 0.08 14.86 -3.13
N CYS A 155 -1.18 14.87 -2.68
CA CYS A 155 -1.83 13.63 -2.27
C CYS A 155 -2.16 12.83 -3.54
N ILE A 156 -1.61 11.62 -3.64
CA ILE A 156 -1.75 10.74 -4.80
C ILE A 156 -2.66 9.53 -4.53
N GLY A 157 -3.17 9.43 -3.30
CA GLY A 157 -4.25 8.52 -3.02
C GLY A 157 -4.71 8.54 -1.57
N TYR A 158 -5.92 8.02 -1.40
CA TYR A 158 -6.58 7.95 -0.10
C TYR A 158 -7.38 6.65 0.00
N GLY A 159 -7.33 6.00 1.14
CA GLY A 159 -8.09 4.80 1.40
C GLY A 159 -8.59 4.72 2.84
N GLU A 160 -9.58 3.87 3.06
CA GLU A 160 -10.13 3.61 4.39
C GLU A 160 -10.32 2.09 4.55
N SER A 161 -10.05 1.57 5.75
CA SER A 161 -10.41 0.19 6.10
C SER A 161 -11.90 0.06 6.39
N TRP A 162 -12.37 -1.17 6.29
CA TRP A 162 -13.73 -1.58 6.58
C TRP A 162 -13.93 -2.07 8.02
N SER A 163 -12.87 -2.01 8.85
CA SER A 163 -12.88 -2.43 10.26
C SER A 163 -13.58 -1.43 11.17
N THR A 164 -13.98 -1.91 12.36
CA THR A 164 -14.54 -1.06 13.44
C THR A 164 -13.57 0.04 13.86
N THR A 165 -12.28 -0.29 13.95
CA THR A 165 -11.19 0.69 14.07
C THR A 165 -10.82 1.18 12.68
N PHE A 166 -11.21 2.40 12.36
CA PHE A 166 -11.06 2.95 11.01
C PHE A 166 -9.61 3.31 10.71
N ILE A 167 -8.96 2.54 9.85
CA ILE A 167 -7.62 2.81 9.35
C ILE A 167 -7.77 3.70 8.12
N ARG A 168 -7.05 4.81 8.09
CA ARG A 168 -6.96 5.70 6.95
C ARG A 168 -5.59 5.58 6.32
N GLN A 169 -5.58 5.29 5.03
CA GLN A 169 -4.39 5.31 4.19
C GLN A 169 -4.32 6.66 3.47
N VAL A 170 -3.18 7.33 3.55
CA VAL A 170 -2.88 8.56 2.81
C VAL A 170 -1.54 8.37 2.13
N ASP A 171 -1.51 8.51 0.80
CA ASP A 171 -0.26 8.48 0.05
C ASP A 171 0.05 9.88 -0.49
N LEU A 172 1.23 10.39 -0.13
CA LEU A 172 1.73 11.68 -0.55
C LEU A 172 2.92 11.46 -1.49
N MET A 173 3.08 12.33 -2.46
CA MET A 173 4.21 12.33 -3.38
C MET A 173 4.96 13.64 -3.25
N ALA A 174 6.28 13.56 -3.08
CA ALA A 174 7.15 14.73 -3.11
C ALA A 174 7.39 15.19 -4.56
N ASN A 175 7.68 16.47 -4.75
CA ASN A 175 7.96 17.02 -6.06
C ASN A 175 9.33 16.51 -6.58
N ALA A 176 9.31 15.82 -7.74
CA ALA A 176 10.48 15.27 -8.39
C ALA A 176 11.54 16.32 -8.80
N THR A 177 11.19 17.60 -8.90
CA THR A 177 12.17 18.66 -9.22
C THR A 177 13.04 19.06 -8.03
N GLN A 178 12.71 18.59 -6.82
CA GLN A 178 13.47 18.88 -5.60
C GLN A 178 14.55 17.82 -5.38
N SER A 179 15.67 18.20 -4.77
CA SER A 179 16.71 17.24 -4.42
C SER A 179 16.18 16.17 -3.45
N ILE A 180 16.72 14.94 -3.55
CA ILE A 180 16.32 13.83 -2.68
C ILE A 180 16.48 14.15 -1.20
N SER A 181 17.53 14.88 -0.82
CA SER A 181 17.74 15.37 0.55
C SER A 181 16.61 16.30 1.00
N SER A 182 16.18 17.23 0.15
CA SER A 182 15.04 18.11 0.48
C SER A 182 13.75 17.30 0.65
N GLN A 183 13.47 16.36 -0.25
CA GLN A 183 12.31 15.48 -0.14
C GLN A 183 12.34 14.66 1.16
N TYR A 184 13.50 14.08 1.49
CA TYR A 184 13.73 13.29 2.69
C TYR A 184 13.49 14.09 3.98
N HIS A 185 14.09 15.28 4.11
CA HIS A 185 13.91 16.12 5.30
C HIS A 185 12.46 16.59 5.48
N LYS A 186 11.72 16.81 4.40
CA LYS A 186 10.29 17.12 4.48
C LYS A 186 9.48 15.93 4.99
N ALA A 187 9.79 14.73 4.54
CA ALA A 187 9.16 13.52 5.03
C ALA A 187 9.49 13.28 6.51
N LEU A 188 10.75 13.47 6.93
CA LEU A 188 11.13 13.38 8.34
C LEU A 188 10.46 14.44 9.21
N HIS A 189 10.27 15.66 8.72
CA HIS A 189 9.49 16.66 9.45
C HIS A 189 8.04 16.21 9.68
N LEU A 190 7.42 15.48 8.73
CA LEU A 190 6.10 14.88 8.98
C LEU A 190 6.16 13.74 10.01
N CYS A 191 7.20 12.91 9.92
CA CYS A 191 7.49 11.84 10.87
C CYS A 191 7.58 12.38 12.32
N GLU A 192 8.32 13.48 12.50
CA GLU A 192 8.46 14.18 13.79
C GLU A 192 7.13 14.74 14.30
N LEU A 193 6.37 15.43 13.44
CA LEU A 193 5.06 15.98 13.82
C LEU A 193 4.04 14.91 14.21
N LEU A 194 4.19 13.70 13.67
CA LEU A 194 3.34 12.55 13.94
C LEU A 194 3.88 11.62 15.03
N GLU A 195 4.99 12.00 15.69
CA GLU A 195 5.63 11.24 16.77
C GLU A 195 6.01 9.80 16.36
N VAL A 196 6.34 9.61 15.07
CA VAL A 196 6.78 8.32 14.54
C VAL A 196 8.26 8.10 14.87
N PRO A 197 8.70 6.86 15.21
CA PRO A 197 10.10 6.55 15.44
C PRO A 197 11.01 7.01 14.30
N THR A 198 12.20 7.51 14.63
CA THR A 198 13.13 8.04 13.64
C THR A 198 13.65 6.95 12.71
N PHE A 199 13.78 7.28 11.42
CA PHE A 199 14.45 6.40 10.47
C PHE A 199 15.96 6.32 10.74
N PRO A 200 16.62 5.21 10.34
CA PRO A 200 18.08 5.10 10.43
C PRO A 200 18.80 6.25 9.70
N SER A 201 19.88 6.75 10.28
CA SER A 201 20.60 7.93 9.76
C SER A 201 21.21 7.72 8.37
N PHE A 202 21.56 6.48 8.04
CA PHE A 202 22.16 6.07 6.75
C PHE A 202 21.14 5.92 5.62
N LEU A 203 19.84 6.03 5.90
CA LEU A 203 18.81 5.87 4.87
C LEU A 203 18.92 6.90 3.74
N LEU A 204 19.25 8.16 4.07
CA LEU A 204 19.46 9.19 3.05
C LEU A 204 20.65 8.85 2.14
N GLU A 205 21.74 8.32 2.70
CA GLU A 205 22.93 7.92 1.94
C GLU A 205 22.61 6.77 0.99
N ILE A 206 21.79 5.80 1.42
CA ILE A 206 21.28 4.72 0.55
C ILE A 206 20.50 5.32 -0.62
N PHE A 207 19.56 6.24 -0.35
CA PHE A 207 18.79 6.89 -1.42
C PHE A 207 19.67 7.68 -2.40
N GLN A 208 20.70 8.37 -1.92
CA GLN A 208 21.64 9.10 -2.76
C GLN A 208 22.51 8.16 -3.61
N THR A 209 23.05 7.11 -3.00
CA THR A 209 23.91 6.11 -3.65
C THR A 209 23.19 5.38 -4.77
N HIS A 210 21.90 5.12 -4.59
CA HIS A 210 21.06 4.46 -5.59
C HIS A 210 20.28 5.43 -6.48
N GLU A 211 20.69 6.70 -6.52
CA GLU A 211 20.16 7.73 -7.41
C GLU A 211 18.63 7.84 -7.34
N VAL A 212 18.04 7.80 -6.14
CA VAL A 212 16.59 7.98 -5.98
C VAL A 212 16.20 9.42 -6.33
N HIS A 213 15.29 9.58 -7.28
CA HIS A 213 14.86 10.90 -7.76
C HIS A 213 13.57 11.39 -7.12
N GLN A 214 12.73 10.49 -6.59
CA GLN A 214 11.44 10.85 -6.03
C GLN A 214 11.04 9.92 -4.89
N LEU A 215 10.55 10.51 -3.80
CA LEU A 215 9.98 9.80 -2.65
C LEU A 215 8.46 9.97 -2.61
N GLY A 216 7.78 8.85 -2.35
CA GLY A 216 6.44 8.85 -1.78
C GLY A 216 6.50 8.75 -0.27
N VAL A 217 5.48 9.26 0.40
CA VAL A 217 5.21 9.01 1.81
C VAL A 217 3.90 8.24 1.92
N SER A 218 3.92 7.07 2.54
CA SER A 218 2.71 6.30 2.83
C SER A 218 2.38 6.39 4.32
N LEU A 219 1.14 6.74 4.64
CA LEU A 219 0.68 6.91 6.00
C LEU A 219 -0.54 6.03 6.24
N TRP A 220 -0.45 5.14 7.21
CA TRP A 220 -1.57 4.35 7.70
C TRP A 220 -1.83 4.74 9.15
N MET A 221 -3.02 5.22 9.46
CA MET A 221 -3.32 5.76 10.78
C MET A 221 -4.74 5.47 11.22
N THR A 222 -4.92 5.26 12.52
CA THR A 222 -6.22 5.33 13.18
C THR A 222 -6.43 6.75 13.74
N ASP A 223 -7.57 6.99 14.38
CA ASP A 223 -7.77 8.22 15.14
C ASP A 223 -6.71 8.41 16.23
N GLU A 224 -6.20 7.31 16.80
CA GLU A 224 -5.32 7.30 17.98
C GLU A 224 -3.84 7.20 17.60
N SER A 225 -3.44 6.25 16.75
CA SER A 225 -2.02 5.98 16.44
C SER A 225 -1.68 6.04 14.95
N VAL A 226 -0.40 6.22 14.64
CA VAL A 226 0.14 5.93 13.30
C VAL A 226 0.57 4.47 13.31
N LEU A 227 -0.02 3.67 12.43
CA LEU A 227 0.26 2.24 12.31
C LEU A 227 1.46 1.98 11.40
N LYS A 228 1.56 2.75 10.32
CA LYS A 228 2.67 2.69 9.35
C LYS A 228 3.00 4.10 8.85
N PHE A 229 4.29 4.39 8.78
CA PHE A 229 4.82 5.54 8.08
C PHE A 229 5.94 5.05 7.16
N GLY A 230 5.75 5.19 5.86
CA GLY A 230 6.64 4.65 4.84
C GLY A 230 7.29 5.72 3.98
N LEU A 231 8.54 5.47 3.58
CA LEU A 231 9.26 6.19 2.55
C LEU A 231 9.37 5.29 1.31
N ARG A 232 8.59 5.61 0.28
CA ARG A 232 8.37 4.78 -0.90
C ARG A 232 9.20 5.24 -2.08
N VAL A 233 9.81 4.29 -2.79
CA VAL A 233 10.48 4.49 -4.06
C VAL A 233 9.79 3.68 -5.14
N PHE A 234 9.32 4.36 -6.19
CA PHE A 234 8.64 3.73 -7.31
C PHE A 234 9.65 3.20 -8.33
N LYS A 235 9.36 2.03 -8.91
CA LYS A 235 10.20 1.34 -9.90
C LYS A 235 11.67 1.25 -9.46
N PRO A 236 11.94 0.70 -8.25
CA PRO A 236 13.28 0.66 -7.70
C PRO A 236 14.21 -0.27 -8.51
N SER A 237 15.52 -0.04 -8.39
CA SER A 237 16.49 -1.04 -8.80
C SER A 237 16.52 -2.20 -7.79
N ILE A 238 16.91 -3.39 -8.26
CA ILE A 238 17.10 -4.57 -7.37
C ILE A 238 18.13 -4.25 -6.27
N LYS A 239 19.19 -3.49 -6.60
CA LYS A 239 20.21 -3.09 -5.62
C LYS A 239 19.64 -2.22 -4.50
N LEU A 240 18.76 -1.26 -4.83
CA LEU A 240 18.08 -0.44 -3.84
C LEU A 240 17.15 -1.29 -2.97
N LEU A 241 16.38 -2.18 -3.59
CA LEU A 241 15.52 -3.11 -2.86
C LEU A 241 16.32 -3.91 -1.82
N MET A 242 17.43 -4.53 -2.23
CA MET A 242 18.30 -5.29 -1.33
C MET A 242 18.89 -4.41 -0.22
N ALA A 243 19.36 -3.20 -0.54
CA ALA A 243 19.91 -2.28 0.47
C ALA A 243 18.88 -1.90 1.54
N LEU A 244 17.62 -1.64 1.14
CA LEU A 244 16.54 -1.35 2.07
C LEU A 244 16.11 -2.59 2.87
N CYS A 245 16.14 -3.77 2.27
CA CYS A 245 15.91 -5.00 3.01
C CYS A 245 16.99 -5.18 4.09
N LEU A 246 18.28 -5.12 3.72
CA LEU A 246 19.40 -5.24 4.67
C LEU A 246 19.31 -4.22 5.82
N LEU A 247 18.87 -3.00 5.51
CA LEU A 247 18.60 -1.96 6.50
C LEU A 247 17.57 -2.39 7.56
N ALA A 248 16.58 -3.19 7.16
CA ALA A 248 15.52 -3.71 8.02
C ALA A 248 15.85 -5.07 8.67
N SER A 249 17.14 -5.43 8.74
CA SER A 249 17.62 -6.71 9.33
C SER A 249 17.25 -7.96 8.52
N PHE A 250 17.33 -7.86 7.20
CA PHE A 250 17.15 -8.97 6.27
C PHE A 250 18.05 -10.18 6.59
N THR A 251 17.45 -11.37 6.61
CA THR A 251 18.13 -12.64 6.83
C THR A 251 18.24 -13.46 5.54
N ASP A 252 19.06 -14.50 5.53
CA ASP A 252 19.21 -15.41 4.38
C ASP A 252 17.87 -16.08 4.00
N GLU A 253 17.02 -16.41 5.00
CA GLU A 253 15.69 -16.97 4.75
C GLU A 253 14.76 -15.98 4.02
N ASP A 254 14.94 -14.68 4.26
CA ASP A 254 14.18 -13.64 3.60
C ASP A 254 14.66 -13.44 2.13
N GLU A 255 15.95 -13.68 1.85
CA GLU A 255 16.54 -13.61 0.51
C GLU A 255 15.93 -14.64 -0.45
N ASP A 256 15.91 -15.91 -0.03
CA ASP A 256 15.32 -17.00 -0.80
C ASP A 256 13.85 -16.71 -1.13
N PHE A 257 13.13 -16.09 -0.19
CA PHE A 257 11.75 -15.71 -0.39
C PHE A 257 11.56 -14.56 -1.38
N LEU A 258 12.34 -13.47 -1.25
CA LEU A 258 12.28 -12.37 -2.22
C LEU A 258 12.59 -12.90 -3.62
N ALA A 259 13.56 -13.81 -3.77
CA ALA A 259 13.86 -14.45 -5.04
C ALA A 259 12.66 -15.26 -5.58
N GLN A 260 11.97 -16.03 -4.72
CA GLN A 260 10.77 -16.78 -5.09
C GLN A 260 9.65 -15.86 -5.58
N ILE A 261 9.25 -14.85 -4.81
CA ILE A 261 8.19 -13.92 -5.24
C ILE A 261 8.61 -13.13 -6.48
N HIS A 262 9.88 -12.72 -6.55
CA HIS A 262 10.39 -12.00 -7.70
C HIS A 262 10.31 -12.86 -8.97
N SER A 263 10.57 -14.17 -8.88
CA SER A 263 10.49 -15.10 -10.02
C SER A 263 9.07 -15.27 -10.59
N MET A 264 8.03 -15.05 -9.76
CA MET A 264 6.63 -15.21 -10.16
C MET A 264 5.96 -13.92 -10.62
N SER A 265 6.52 -12.78 -10.21
CA SER A 265 5.97 -11.46 -10.47
C SER A 265 6.49 -10.89 -11.78
N ALA A 266 5.66 -10.11 -12.45
CA ALA A 266 6.06 -9.49 -13.71
C ALA A 266 7.08 -8.37 -13.49
N ARG A 267 6.93 -7.63 -12.38
CA ARG A 267 7.70 -6.41 -12.10
C ARG A 267 7.51 -5.94 -10.65
N VAL A 268 8.58 -5.45 -10.03
CA VAL A 268 8.49 -4.66 -8.78
C VAL A 268 7.96 -3.26 -9.09
N GLN A 269 6.82 -2.89 -8.50
CA GLN A 269 6.20 -1.57 -8.71
C GLN A 269 6.80 -0.51 -7.80
N TRP A 270 7.07 -0.86 -6.55
CA TRP A 270 7.70 0.00 -5.57
C TRP A 270 8.33 -0.81 -4.44
N VAL A 271 9.28 -0.18 -3.74
CA VAL A 271 9.81 -0.63 -2.45
C VAL A 271 9.62 0.50 -1.45
N GLU A 272 9.33 0.14 -0.21
CA GLU A 272 9.10 1.09 0.86
C GLU A 272 9.85 0.64 2.11
N VAL A 273 10.59 1.55 2.73
CA VAL A 273 11.05 1.37 4.10
C VAL A 273 10.05 2.06 5.02
N GLN A 274 9.53 1.35 6.00
CA GLN A 274 8.44 1.81 6.84
C GLN A 274 8.74 1.62 8.33
N GLN A 275 8.36 2.62 9.11
CA GLN A 275 8.23 2.51 10.55
C GLN A 275 6.84 1.98 10.88
N THR A 276 6.81 0.86 11.59
CA THR A 276 5.58 0.18 12.02
C THR A 276 5.58 0.05 13.54
N THR A 277 4.46 -0.39 14.11
CA THR A 277 4.38 -0.76 15.54
C THR A 277 5.41 -1.83 15.95
N ASP A 278 5.83 -2.67 15.01
CA ASP A 278 6.73 -3.81 15.23
C ASP A 278 8.18 -3.47 14.85
N GLY A 279 8.46 -2.18 14.65
CA GLY A 279 9.76 -1.65 14.25
C GLY A 279 9.89 -1.34 12.76
N LEU A 280 11.13 -1.19 12.32
CA LEU A 280 11.48 -0.88 10.93
C LEU A 280 11.28 -2.11 10.04
N LYS A 281 10.51 -1.96 8.97
CA LYS A 281 10.28 -3.02 7.97
C LYS A 281 10.52 -2.48 6.57
N THR A 282 10.94 -3.35 5.66
CA THR A 282 10.89 -3.08 4.23
C THR A 282 9.74 -3.86 3.61
N GLU A 283 8.92 -3.20 2.79
CA GLU A 283 7.79 -3.76 2.07
C GLU A 283 7.95 -3.53 0.57
N VAL A 284 7.53 -4.52 -0.21
CA VAL A 284 7.76 -4.57 -1.65
C VAL A 284 6.46 -4.86 -2.34
N SER A 285 6.11 -4.07 -3.37
CA SER A 285 4.99 -4.36 -4.26
C SER A 285 5.43 -5.03 -5.55
N TYR A 286 4.71 -6.10 -5.88
CA TYR A 286 4.88 -6.92 -7.06
C TYR A 286 3.61 -6.87 -7.92
N GLN A 287 3.76 -6.56 -9.20
CA GLN A 287 2.69 -6.75 -10.16
C GLN A 287 2.50 -8.23 -10.48
N LEU A 288 1.26 -8.69 -10.41
CA LEU A 288 0.88 -10.09 -10.66
C LEU A 288 0.46 -10.36 -12.09
#